data_AF-A0A8C6AAC2-F1
#
_entry.id   AF-A0A8C6AAC2-F1
#
_cell.length_a   1.000
_cell.length_b   1.000
_cell.length_c   1.000
_cell.angle_alpha   90.00
_cell.angle_beta   90.00
_cell.angle_gamma   90.00
#
_symmetry.space_group_name_H-M   'P 1'
#
loop_
_entity.id
_entity.type
_entity.pdbx_description
1 polymer ?
#
loop_
_entity_poly.entity_id
_entity_poly.type
_entity_poly.pdbx_seq_one_letter_code
_entity_poly.pdbx_strand_id
1 'polypeptide(L)' 'MRVPFLFAVFFCLVHTNSGDIPPGIRNTICLLQHGKCRLFFCYAGEKKGDICSDPWNRCCVPSPSEEGKW' A
#
# COMPACT_ATOMS: atom_id res chain seq x y z
N MET A 1 16.05 14.19 -22.19
CA MET A 1 16.24 14.84 -20.87
C MET A 1 14.94 15.21 -20.14
N ARG A 2 13.82 15.49 -20.82
CA ARG A 2 12.55 15.90 -20.17
C ARG A 2 11.75 14.75 -19.52
N VAL A 3 11.79 13.57 -20.13
CA VAL A 3 11.06 12.38 -19.65
C VAL A 3 11.47 11.92 -18.25
N PRO A 4 12.77 11.77 -17.89
CA PRO A 4 13.14 11.37 -16.53
C PRO A 4 12.78 12.43 -15.49
N PHE A 5 12.74 13.71 -15.88
CA PHE A 5 12.36 14.80 -15.00
C PHE A 5 10.86 14.77 -14.67
N LEU A 6 10.01 14.50 -15.67
CA LEU A 6 8.56 14.32 -15.46
C LEU A 6 8.28 13.09 -14.58
N PHE A 7 9.02 12.00 -14.78
CA PHE A 7 8.93 10.81 -13.91
C PHE A 7 9.35 11.12 -12.48
N ALA A 8 10.46 11.83 -12.27
CA ALA A 8 10.90 12.23 -10.94
C ALA A 8 9.87 13.13 -10.24
N VAL A 9 9.29 14.10 -10.94
CA VAL A 9 8.23 14.98 -10.40
C VAL A 9 6.98 14.17 -10.06
N PHE A 10 6.58 13.23 -10.92
CA PHE A 10 5.43 12.36 -10.67
C PHE A 10 5.65 11.44 -9.47
N PHE A 11 6.82 10.81 -9.37
CA PHE A 11 7.20 10.00 -8.22
C PHE A 11 7.28 10.82 -6.94
N CYS A 12 7.85 12.03 -6.99
CA CYS A 12 7.88 12.93 -5.84
C CYS A 12 6.46 13.29 -5.38
N LEU A 13 5.57 13.70 -6.30
CA LEU A 13 4.17 14.04 -5.96
C LEU A 13 3.39 12.84 -5.39
N VAL A 14 3.58 11.65 -5.94
CA VAL A 14 2.95 10.43 -5.42
C VAL A 14 3.49 10.05 -4.04
N HIS A 15 4.80 10.22 -3.81
CA HIS A 15 5.43 9.92 -2.54
C HIS A 15 5.09 10.96 -1.46
N THR A 16 4.98 12.25 -1.81
CA THR A 16 4.60 13.31 -0.85
C THR A 16 3.18 13.09 -0.33
N ASN A 17 2.24 12.64 -1.19
CA ASN A 17 0.88 12.30 -0.77
C ASN A 17 0.81 11.06 0.14
N SER A 18 1.83 10.20 0.16
CA SER A 18 1.88 9.02 1.03
C SER A 18 2.47 9.31 2.42
N GLY A 19 3.13 10.46 2.58
CA GLY A 19 3.66 10.98 3.84
C GLY A 19 2.65 11.76 4.69
N ASP A 20 1.55 12.22 4.08
CA ASP A 20 0.49 13.03 4.71
C ASP A 20 -0.72 12.22 5.18
N ILE A 21 -0.69 10.89 5.07
CA ILE A 21 -1.75 10.05 5.66
C ILE A 21 -1.36 9.83 7.13
N PRO A 22 -2.07 10.45 8.08
CA PRO A 22 -1.78 10.27 9.49
C PRO A 22 -1.83 8.78 9.82
N PRO A 23 -0.96 8.29 10.70
CA PRO A 23 -0.78 6.87 10.97
C PRO A 23 -2.13 6.19 11.24
N GLY A 24 -3.07 6.85 11.92
CA GLY A 24 -4.41 6.30 12.20
C GLY A 24 -5.26 5.97 10.97
N ILE A 25 -5.06 6.59 9.81
CA ILE A 25 -5.89 6.39 8.61
C ILE A 25 -5.37 5.23 7.73
N ARG A 26 -4.09 4.86 7.87
CA ARG A 26 -3.46 3.80 7.06
C ARG A 26 -4.12 2.44 7.24
N ASN A 27 -4.50 2.10 8.47
CA ASN A 27 -5.26 0.88 8.75
C ASN A 27 -6.63 0.90 8.06
N THR A 28 -7.31 2.03 8.10
CA THR A 28 -8.63 2.21 7.47
C THR A 28 -8.55 2.07 5.95
N ILE A 29 -7.53 2.67 5.32
CA ILE A 29 -7.30 2.52 3.88
C ILE A 29 -7.02 1.06 3.51
N CYS A 30 -6.18 0.38 4.29
CA CYS A 30 -5.89 -1.03 4.07
C CYS A 30 -7.18 -1.88 4.13
N LEU A 31 -8.02 -1.62 5.13
CA LEU A 31 -9.29 -2.30 5.32
C LEU A 31 -10.29 -2.01 4.19
N LEU A 32 -10.33 -0.76 3.69
CA LEU A 32 -11.15 -0.37 2.53
C LEU A 32 -10.74 -1.08 1.24
N GLN A 33 -9.47 -1.49 1.12
CA GLN A 33 -8.98 -2.30 0.00
C GLN A 33 -9.19 -3.81 0.23
N HIS A 34 -10.02 -4.20 1.20
CA HIS A 34 -10.16 -5.60 1.65
C HIS A 34 -8.84 -6.23 2.12
N GLY A 35 -7.87 -5.40 2.46
CA GLY A 35 -6.56 -5.82 2.94
C GLY A 35 -6.51 -5.99 4.45
N LYS A 36 -5.45 -6.65 4.90
CA LYS A 36 -5.17 -6.86 6.32
C LYS A 36 -3.78 -6.36 6.67
N CYS A 37 -3.67 -5.61 7.76
CA CYS A 37 -2.38 -5.21 8.31
C CYS A 37 -1.69 -6.40 8.98
N ARG A 38 -0.44 -6.68 8.57
CA ARG A 38 0.35 -7.78 9.12
C ARG A 38 1.79 -7.36 9.38
N LEU A 39 2.37 -7.88 10.45
CA LEU A 39 3.73 -7.57 10.87
C LEU A 39 4.75 -8.10 9.85
N PHE A 40 5.62 -7.21 9.36
CA PHE A 40 6.73 -7.42 8.42
C PHE A 40 6.38 -7.90 6.99
N PHE A 41 5.59 -8.96 6.82
CA PHE A 41 5.39 -9.64 5.53
C PHE A 41 3.93 -10.08 5.30
N CYS A 42 3.54 -10.15 4.02
CA CYS A 42 2.27 -10.71 3.54
C CYS A 42 2.44 -12.18 3.15
N TYR A 43 1.33 -12.92 3.06
CA TYR A 43 1.35 -14.29 2.56
C TYR A 43 1.63 -14.34 1.06
N ALA A 44 2.11 -15.50 0.60
CA ALA A 44 2.27 -15.77 -0.82
C ALA A 44 0.88 -15.75 -1.49
N GLY A 45 0.70 -14.91 -2.51
CA GLY A 45 -0.60 -14.67 -3.16
C GLY A 45 -1.22 -13.32 -2.80
N GLU A 46 -0.78 -12.68 -1.71
CA GLU A 46 -1.22 -11.34 -1.33
C GLU A 46 -0.32 -10.26 -1.96
N LYS A 47 -0.93 -9.14 -2.37
CA LYS A 47 -0.21 -7.96 -2.83
C LYS A 47 0.20 -7.11 -1.63
N LYS A 48 1.51 -6.85 -1.52
CA LYS A 48 2.07 -5.94 -0.51
C LYS A 48 1.78 -4.49 -0.88
N GLY A 49 1.01 -3.81 -0.03
CA GLY A 49 0.71 -2.39 -0.11
C GLY A 49 1.56 -1.53 0.84
N ASP A 50 1.02 -0.38 1.21
CA ASP A 50 1.66 0.60 2.08
C ASP A 50 1.84 0.11 3.52
N ILE A 51 2.61 0.88 4.30
CA ILE A 51 2.81 0.65 5.73
C ILE A 51 1.53 1.07 6.47
N CYS A 52 1.10 0.25 7.42
CA CYS A 52 -0.07 0.50 8.27
C CYS A 52 0.23 1.54 9.36
N SER A 53 -0.66 1.70 10.35
CA SER A 53 -0.44 2.62 11.48
C SER A 53 0.86 2.30 12.23
N ASP A 54 1.12 1.02 12.46
CA ASP A 54 2.41 0.57 12.97
C ASP A 54 3.47 0.55 11.86
N PRO A 55 4.65 1.14 12.08
CA PRO A 55 5.69 1.26 11.05
C PRO A 55 6.22 -0.10 10.55
N TRP A 56 6.01 -1.16 11.33
CA TRP A 56 6.41 -2.53 11.00
C TRP A 56 5.32 -3.33 10.28
N ASN A 57 4.07 -2.85 10.33
CA ASN A 57 2.95 -3.52 9.71
C ASN A 57 2.84 -3.12 8.24
N ARG A 58 2.63 -4.11 7.37
CA ARG A 58 2.36 -3.94 5.94
C ARG A 58 0.88 -4.18 5.69
N CYS A 59 0.28 -3.42 4.79
CA CYS A 59 -1.01 -3.76 4.25
C CYS A 59 -0.88 -4.90 3.25
N CYS A 60 -1.64 -5.97 3.45
CA CYS A 60 -1.66 -7.15 2.60
C CYS A 60 -3.03 -7.28 1.96
N VAL A 61 -3.11 -7.06 0.65
CA VAL A 61 -4.36 -7.07 -0.10
C VAL A 61 -4.48 -8.41 -0.83
N PRO A 62 -5.59 -9.16 -0.67
CA PRO A 62 -5.79 -10.40 -1.43
C PRO A 62 -5.77 -10.09 -2.93
N SER A 63 -5.11 -10.95 -3.71
CA SER A 63 -5.16 -10.80 -5.16
C SER A 63 -6.52 -11.29 -5.67
N PRO A 64 -7.10 -10.67 -6.72
CA PRO A 64 -8.39 -11.09 -7.27
C PRO A 64 -8.37 -12.53 -7.81
N SER A 65 -7.19 -13.12 -8.01
CA SER A 65 -7.01 -14.54 -8.30
C SER A 65 -7.50 -15.49 -7.19
N GLU A 66 -7.68 -15.00 -5.96
CA GLU A 66 -8.18 -15.81 -4.83
C GLU A 66 -9.62 -15.45 -4.41
N GLU A 67 -10.18 -14.35 -4.94
CA GLU A 67 -11.58 -13.96 -4.67
C GLU A 67 -12.60 -14.83 -5.45
N GLY A 68 -12.16 -15.50 -6.52
CA GLY A 68 -12.99 -16.37 -7.36
C GLY A 68 -12.94 -17.87 -7.04
N LYS A 69 -12.57 -18.26 -5.81
CA LYS A 69 -12.46 -19.68 -5.42
C LYS A 69 -13.45 -20.11 -4.32
N TRP A 70 -14.59 -19.43 -4.23
CA TRP A 70 -15.73 -19.82 -3.42
C TRP A 70 -16.85 -20.36 -4.30
#